data_AF-E3RKZ1-F1
#
_entry.id   AF-E3RKZ1-F1
#
_cell.length_a   1.000
_cell.length_b   1.000
_cell.length_c   1.000
_cell.angle_alpha   90.00
_cell.angle_beta   90.00
_cell.angle_gamma   90.00
#
_symmetry.space_group_name_H-M   'P 1'
#
loop_
_entity.id
_entity.type
_entity.pdbx_description
1 polymer ?
#
loop_
_entity_poly.entity_id
_entity_poly.type
_entity_poly.pdbx_seq_one_letter_code
_entity_poly.pdbx_strand_id
1 'polypeptide(L)'
;MQCLRIMVAEESFEELVQQVQAVVVASLANQDVPFESIVSKLKKDRDMSRHPLVQLAFVVHSQHDLGRLVLLDGVETKSLEGPATSRFDLEFHFYQKPDGLQGDVVFSTDLYAPETIENMLGVFSN
;
A
#
# COMPACT_ATOMS: atom_id res chain seq x y z
N MET A 1 -0.74 10.76 2.02
CA MET A 1 -1.37 9.65 1.27
C MET A 1 -1.91 10.24 -0.03
N GLN A 2 -1.49 9.71 -1.17
CA GLN A 2 -2.01 10.11 -2.48
C GLN A 2 -3.04 9.09 -2.93
N CYS A 3 -4.10 9.54 -3.59
CA CYS A 3 -5.10 8.66 -4.19
C CYS A 3 -4.87 8.61 -5.68
N LEU A 4 -4.59 7.41 -6.19
CA LEU A 4 -4.37 7.17 -7.59
C LEU A 4 -5.56 6.42 -8.16
N ARG A 5 -5.97 6.80 -9.37
CA ARG A 5 -6.94 6.06 -10.16
C ARG A 5 -6.25 5.61 -11.43
N ILE A 6 -6.09 4.30 -11.58
CA ILE A 6 -5.53 3.66 -12.76
C ILE A 6 -6.68 2.98 -13.51
N MET A 7 -6.73 3.13 -14.82
CA MET A 7 -7.69 2.46 -15.68
C MET A 7 -6.96 1.30 -16.35
N VAL A 8 -7.35 0.06 -16.05
CA VAL A 8 -6.81 -1.13 -16.71
C VAL A 8 -7.72 -1.48 -17.89
N ALA A 9 -7.17 -1.42 -19.11
CA ALA A 9 -7.88 -1.77 -20.34
C ALA A 9 -7.22 -2.96 -21.06
N GLU A 10 -7.72 -3.33 -22.24
CA GLU A 10 -7.02 -4.25 -23.15
C GLU A 10 -5.83 -3.53 -23.80
N GLU A 11 -4.79 -3.30 -23.02
CA GLU A 11 -3.52 -2.68 -23.43
C GLU A 11 -2.34 -3.58 -23.08
N SER A 12 -1.18 -3.33 -23.68
CA SER A 12 0.04 -4.06 -23.32
C SER A 12 0.52 -3.67 -21.92
N PHE A 13 1.27 -4.57 -21.28
CA PHE A 13 1.84 -4.28 -19.96
C PHE A 13 2.74 -3.04 -19.96
N GLU A 14 3.49 -2.81 -21.04
CA GLU A 14 4.35 -1.64 -21.18
C GLU A 14 3.55 -0.34 -21.22
N GLU A 15 2.44 -0.31 -21.97
CA GLU A 15 1.53 0.84 -22.02
C GLU A 15 0.91 1.13 -20.65
N LEU A 16 0.49 0.09 -19.93
CA LEU A 16 -0.03 0.22 -18.57
C LEU A 16 1.02 0.80 -17.61
N VAL A 17 2.29 0.36 -17.69
CA VAL A 17 3.37 0.92 -16.85
C VAL A 17 3.59 2.40 -17.16
N GLN A 18 3.58 2.80 -18.43
CA GLN A 18 3.72 4.20 -18.83
C GLN A 18 2.55 5.05 -18.33
N GLN A 19 1.31 4.53 -18.41
CA GLN A 19 0.12 5.18 -17.87
C GLN A 19 0.24 5.38 -16.35
N VAL A 20 0.63 4.33 -15.61
CA VAL A 20 0.83 4.41 -14.15
C VAL A 20 1.90 5.44 -13.81
N GLN A 21 3.03 5.44 -14.51
CA GLN A 21 4.10 6.43 -14.30
C GLN A 21 3.59 7.85 -14.51
N ALA A 22 2.84 8.11 -15.58
CA ALA A 22 2.28 9.42 -15.88
C ALA A 22 1.31 9.88 -14.77
N VAL A 23 0.44 9.00 -14.29
CA VAL A 23 -0.50 9.30 -13.20
C VAL A 23 0.22 9.59 -11.89
N VAL A 24 1.25 8.81 -11.55
CA VAL A 24 2.07 9.04 -10.34
C VAL A 24 2.81 10.37 -10.44
N VAL A 25 3.45 10.69 -11.56
CA VAL A 25 4.12 11.98 -11.73
C VAL A 25 3.14 13.15 -11.62
N ALA A 26 1.95 13.03 -12.21
CA ALA A 26 0.91 14.04 -12.11
C ALA A 26 0.36 14.20 -10.67
N SER A 27 0.29 13.12 -9.88
CA SER A 27 -0.12 13.20 -8.47
C SER A 27 0.93 13.89 -7.61
N LEU A 28 2.23 13.73 -7.90
CA LEU A 28 3.32 14.42 -7.22
C LEU A 28 3.18 15.95 -7.35
N ALA A 29 2.70 16.45 -8.49
CA ALA A 29 2.48 17.89 -8.71
C ALA A 29 1.35 18.48 -7.82
N ASN A 30 0.52 17.65 -7.20
CA ASN A 30 -0.65 18.06 -6.42
C ASN A 30 -0.57 17.58 -4.95
N GLN A 31 0.64 17.34 -4.44
CA GLN A 31 0.87 16.80 -3.09
C GLN A 31 0.32 17.66 -1.95
N ASP A 32 0.20 18.97 -2.17
CA ASP A 32 -0.22 19.91 -1.13
C ASP A 32 -1.71 19.85 -0.79
N VAL A 33 -2.50 19.08 -1.55
CA VAL A 33 -3.95 18.94 -1.30
C VAL A 33 -4.19 17.87 -0.23
N PRO A 34 -4.74 18.24 0.95
CA PRO A 34 -5.04 17.25 1.98
C PRO A 34 -6.11 16.27 1.50
N PHE A 35 -5.90 14.98 1.77
CA PHE A 35 -6.85 13.91 1.42
C PHE A 35 -8.27 14.19 1.96
N GLU A 36 -8.37 14.65 3.21
CA GLU A 36 -9.65 15.01 3.84
C GLU A 36 -10.43 16.06 3.04
N SER A 37 -9.74 17.02 2.42
CA SER A 37 -10.34 18.07 1.58
C SER A 37 -10.89 17.52 0.26
N ILE A 38 -10.30 16.42 -0.25
CA ILE A 38 -10.79 15.72 -1.44
C ILE A 38 -12.04 14.93 -1.09
N VAL A 39 -12.01 14.17 0.02
CA VAL A 39 -13.14 13.42 0.56
C VAL A 39 -14.34 14.34 0.81
N SER A 40 -14.13 15.49 1.46
CA SER A 40 -15.20 16.41 1.81
C SER A 40 -15.88 17.02 0.57
N LYS A 41 -15.15 17.20 -0.53
CA LYS A 41 -15.69 17.73 -1.79
C LYS A 41 -16.47 16.69 -2.59
N LEU A 42 -16.10 15.41 -2.50
CA LEU A 42 -16.71 14.34 -3.30
C LEU A 42 -18.09 13.88 -2.79
N LYS A 43 -18.53 14.32 -1.59
CA LYS A 43 -19.90 14.18 -1.02
C LYS A 43 -20.71 12.99 -1.58
N LYS A 44 -20.22 11.78 -1.41
CA LYS A 44 -21.02 10.55 -1.53
C LYS A 44 -21.27 10.00 -0.13
N ASP A 45 -22.43 9.38 0.06
CA ASP A 45 -22.87 8.81 1.34
C ASP A 45 -21.71 8.11 2.06
N ARG A 46 -21.29 8.67 3.20
CA ARG A 46 -20.20 8.11 4.00
C ARG A 46 -20.70 6.85 4.68
N ASP A 47 -20.26 5.71 4.19
CA ASP A 47 -20.25 4.48 4.97
C ASP A 47 -19.10 4.55 5.98
N MET A 48 -19.43 4.60 7.28
CA MET A 48 -18.42 4.68 8.36
C MET A 48 -17.70 3.34 8.59
N SER A 49 -18.18 2.24 7.98
CA SER A 49 -17.53 0.94 8.03
C SER A 49 -16.44 0.74 6.97
N ARG A 50 -16.27 1.71 6.05
CA ARG A 50 -15.31 1.64 4.94
C ARG A 50 -14.46 2.89 4.85
N HIS A 51 -13.24 2.73 4.35
CA HIS A 51 -12.40 3.88 4.04
C HIS A 51 -12.97 4.65 2.82
N PRO A 52 -13.16 5.98 2.92
CA PRO A 52 -14.12 6.72 2.09
C PRO A 52 -13.79 6.84 0.60
N LEU A 53 -12.54 6.59 0.18
CA LEU A 53 -12.12 6.70 -1.23
C LEU A 53 -11.17 5.61 -1.71
N VAL A 54 -10.55 4.86 -0.81
CA VAL A 54 -9.48 3.93 -1.14
C VAL A 54 -9.64 2.71 -0.26
N GLN A 55 -9.79 1.54 -0.89
CA GLN A 55 -9.91 0.25 -0.19
C GLN A 55 -8.57 -0.50 -0.15
N LEU A 56 -7.61 -0.09 -0.99
CA LEU A 56 -6.30 -0.71 -1.12
C LEU A 56 -5.18 0.32 -0.92
N ALA A 57 -4.27 0.06 0.01
CA ALA A 57 -3.05 0.83 0.16
C ALA A 57 -1.86 0.09 -0.49
N PHE A 58 -1.01 0.84 -1.19
CA PHE A 58 0.26 0.35 -1.72
C PHE A 58 1.38 1.23 -1.18
N VAL A 59 2.23 0.66 -0.33
CA VAL A 59 3.22 1.40 0.45
C VAL A 59 4.60 0.87 0.13
N VAL A 60 5.47 1.73 -0.39
CA VAL A 60 6.89 1.42 -0.59
C VAL A 60 7.71 2.18 0.44
N HIS A 61 8.32 1.44 1.35
CA HIS A 61 9.19 1.97 2.39
C HIS A 61 10.60 2.16 1.81
N SER A 62 11.04 3.41 1.77
CA SER A 62 12.40 3.79 1.36
C SER A 62 13.45 3.60 2.47
N GLN A 63 13.02 3.25 3.68
CA GLN A 63 13.90 3.06 4.82
C GLN A 63 14.44 1.63 4.84
N HIS A 64 15.76 1.50 4.72
CA HIS A 64 16.45 0.26 5.03
C HIS A 64 16.54 0.09 6.57
N ASP A 65 16.43 -1.14 7.06
CA ASP A 65 16.62 -1.51 8.48
C ASP A 65 15.59 -0.97 9.50
N LEU A 66 14.33 -0.74 9.08
CA LEU A 66 13.20 -0.52 10.00
C LEU A 66 13.09 -1.69 10.99
N GLY A 67 13.55 -1.49 12.23
CA GLY A 67 13.53 -2.48 13.30
C GLY A 67 14.90 -2.82 13.89
N ARG A 68 16.00 -2.44 13.23
CA ARG A 68 17.33 -2.52 13.83
C ARG A 68 17.63 -1.19 14.50
N LEU A 69 17.44 -1.10 15.81
CA LEU A 69 18.06 -0.01 16.57
C LEU A 69 19.57 -0.29 16.60
N VAL A 70 20.26 0.08 15.52
CA VAL A 70 21.73 -0.05 15.38
C VAL A 70 22.49 0.83 16.39
N LEU A 71 21.78 1.62 17.19
CA LEU A 71 22.32 2.67 18.06
C LEU A 71 22.58 2.22 19.51
N LEU A 72 22.36 0.96 19.87
CA LEU A 72 22.61 0.46 21.23
C LEU A 72 23.63 -0.68 21.17
N ASP A 73 24.89 -0.36 21.47
CA ASP A 73 25.97 -1.34 21.61
C ASP A 73 25.58 -2.41 22.65
N GLY A 74 25.59 -3.67 22.22
CA GLY A 74 25.33 -4.83 23.08
C GLY A 74 23.85 -5.15 23.34
N VAL A 75 22.90 -4.51 22.64
CA VAL A 75 21.46 -4.81 22.79
C VAL A 75 20.91 -5.47 21.54
N GLU A 76 20.50 -6.74 21.67
CA GLU A 76 19.70 -7.41 20.66
C GLU A 76 18.26 -6.88 20.71
N THR A 77 17.79 -6.32 19.61
CA THR A 77 16.41 -5.86 19.46
C THR A 77 15.65 -6.83 18.57
N LYS A 78 14.45 -7.21 19.01
CA LYS A 78 13.51 -8.02 18.24
C LYS A 78 12.24 -7.22 18.08
N SER A 79 11.77 -7.07 16.84
CA SER A 79 10.45 -6.51 16.59
C SER A 79 9.40 -7.43 17.19
N LEU A 80 8.53 -6.88 18.04
CA LEU A 80 7.33 -7.58 18.50
C LEU A 80 6.21 -7.22 17.51
N GLU A 81 5.71 -8.22 16.79
CA GLU A 81 4.55 -8.05 15.93
C GLU A 81 3.33 -7.77 16.84
N GLY A 82 2.82 -6.55 16.79
CA GLY A 82 1.53 -6.19 17.39
C GLY A 82 0.37 -6.69 16.51
N PRO A 83 -0.87 -6.72 17.03
CA PRO A 83 -2.03 -7.02 16.20
C PRO A 83 -2.06 -6.04 15.03
N ALA A 84 -2.01 -6.57 13.81
CA ALA A 84 -2.04 -5.77 12.59
C ALA A 84 -3.45 -5.22 12.40
N THR A 85 -3.72 -4.02 12.93
CA THR A 85 -4.96 -3.31 12.67
C THR A 85 -4.81 -2.52 11.38
N SER A 86 -5.45 -2.99 10.31
CA SER A 86 -5.52 -2.28 9.03
C SER A 86 -6.58 -1.18 9.09
N ARG A 87 -6.29 -0.01 8.49
CA ARG A 87 -7.33 1.02 8.26
C ARG A 87 -7.97 0.89 6.89
N PHE A 88 -7.46 -0.03 6.08
CA PHE A 88 -7.91 -0.34 4.73
C PHE A 88 -8.40 -1.78 4.66
N ASP A 89 -9.08 -2.15 3.57
CA ASP A 89 -9.50 -3.53 3.38
C ASP A 89 -8.28 -4.42 3.09
N LEU A 90 -7.28 -3.87 2.38
CA LEU A 90 -6.04 -4.52 1.98
C LEU A 90 -4.87 -3.50 1.91
N GLU A 91 -3.73 -3.82 2.50
CA GLU A 91 -2.51 -3.00 2.47
C GLU A 91 -1.33 -3.85 2.00
N PHE A 92 -0.66 -3.42 0.94
CA PHE A 92 0.60 -4.01 0.49
C PHE A 92 1.77 -3.15 0.95
N HIS A 93 2.68 -3.74 1.71
CA HIS A 93 3.88 -3.09 2.21
C HIS A 93 5.10 -3.69 1.53
N PHE A 94 5.91 -2.85 0.90
CA PHE A 94 7.16 -3.24 0.24
C PHE A 94 8.34 -2.53 0.88
N TYR A 95 9.43 -3.27 1.08
CA TYR A 95 10.67 -2.84 1.67
C TYR A 95 11.79 -3.12 0.68
N GLN A 96 12.60 -2.11 0.41
CA GLN A 96 13.74 -2.27 -0.47
C GLN A 96 14.86 -3.06 0.24
N LYS A 97 15.31 -4.13 -0.42
CA LYS A 97 16.43 -4.97 -0.02
C LYS A 97 17.52 -4.93 -1.10
N PRO A 98 18.78 -5.29 -0.78
CA PRO A 98 19.86 -5.30 -1.77
C PRO A 98 19.59 -6.17 -3.01
N ASP A 99 18.79 -7.22 -2.85
CA ASP A 99 18.47 -8.25 -3.84
C ASP A 99 17.07 -8.10 -4.46
N GLY A 100 16.27 -7.12 -4.02
CA GLY A 100 14.93 -6.91 -4.58
C GLY A 100 13.98 -6.16 -3.64
N LEU A 101 12.68 -6.42 -3.82
CA LEU A 101 11.63 -5.96 -2.92
C LEU A 101 11.14 -7.13 -2.08
N GLN A 102 11.12 -6.95 -0.77
CA GLN A 102 10.45 -7.85 0.17
C GLN A 102 9.19 -7.15 0.68
N GLY A 103 8.12 -7.89 0.96
CA GLY A 103 6.90 -7.25 1.45
C GLY A 103 6.02 -8.15 2.31
N ASP A 104 5.05 -7.51 2.94
CA ASP A 104 3.95 -8.16 3.66
C ASP A 104 2.62 -7.56 3.21
N VAL A 105 1.55 -8.34 3.44
CA VAL A 105 0.18 -7.96 3.11
C VAL A 105 -0.64 -7.99 4.38
N VAL A 106 -1.23 -6.85 4.72
CA VAL A 106 -2.16 -6.72 5.84
C VAL A 106 -3.57 -6.63 5.26
N PHE A 107 -4.51 -7.42 5.77
CA PHE A 107 -5.86 -7.46 5.24
C PHE A 107 -6.90 -7.65 6.33
N SER A 108 -8.13 -7.21 6.06
CA SER A 108 -9.28 -7.46 6.94
C SER A 108 -9.75 -8.91 6.81
N THR A 109 -9.68 -9.67 7.90
CA THR A 109 -10.20 -11.06 7.96
C THR A 109 -11.72 -11.13 7.90
N ASP A 110 -12.42 -10.00 8.11
CA ASP A 110 -13.86 -9.91 7.90
C ASP A 110 -14.23 -9.86 6.41
N LEU A 111 -13.27 -9.54 5.53
CA LEU A 111 -13.45 -9.39 4.09
C LEU A 111 -12.71 -10.43 3.26
N TYR A 112 -11.54 -10.88 3.71
CA TYR A 112 -10.69 -11.81 2.98
C TYR A 112 -10.28 -13.01 3.84
N ALA A 113 -10.37 -14.20 3.24
CA ALA A 113 -9.77 -15.40 3.79
C ALA A 113 -8.26 -15.44 3.47
N PRO A 114 -7.40 -15.95 4.37
CA PRO A 114 -5.95 -16.05 4.12
C PRO A 114 -5.61 -16.75 2.79
N GLU A 115 -6.33 -17.81 2.44
CA GLU A 115 -6.13 -18.59 1.21
C GLU A 115 -6.36 -17.73 -0.05
N THR A 116 -7.27 -16.75 0.01
CA THR A 116 -7.50 -15.82 -1.11
C THR A 116 -6.28 -14.93 -1.34
N ILE A 117 -5.66 -14.46 -0.25
CA ILE A 117 -4.48 -13.60 -0.32
C ILE A 117 -3.27 -14.41 -0.79
N GLU A 118 -3.09 -15.63 -0.29
CA GLU A 118 -2.02 -16.52 -0.75
C GLU A 118 -2.12 -16.84 -2.24
N ASN A 119 -3.32 -17.16 -2.73
CA ASN A 119 -3.56 -17.40 -4.16
C ASN A 119 -3.26 -16.16 -5.00
N MET A 120 -3.65 -14.97 -4.52
CA MET A 120 -3.35 -13.71 -5.17
C MET A 120 -1.83 -13.47 -5.26
N LEU A 121 -1.11 -13.71 -4.16
CA LEU A 121 0.36 -13.59 -4.12
C LEU A 121 1.06 -14.60 -5.03
N GLY A 122 0.47 -15.78 -5.22
CA GLY A 122 0.96 -16.79 -6.15
C GLY A 122 1.04 -16.32 -7.60
N VAL A 123 0.17 -15.41 -8.04
CA VAL A 123 0.21 -14.81 -9.39
C VAL A 123 1.50 -14.02 -9.63
N PHE A 124 2.07 -13.44 -8.57
CA PHE A 124 3.26 -12.58 -8.66
C PHE A 124 4.58 -13.31 -8.37
N SER A 125 4.52 -14.59 -7.96
CA SER A 125 5.68 -15.34 -7.45
C SER A 125 6.29 -16.33 -8.46
N ASN A 126 6.24 -16.01 -9.76
CA ASN A 126 6.86 -16.84 -10.81
C ASN A 126 8.38 -16.64 -10.91
#